data_AF-A0A9E4GLB7-F1
#
_entry.id   AF-A0A9E4GLB7-F1
#
_cell.length_a   1.000
_cell.length_b   1.000
_cell.length_c   1.000
_cell.angle_alpha   90.00
_cell.angle_beta   90.00
_cell.angle_gamma   90.00
#
_symmetry.space_group_name_H-M   'P 1'
#
loop_
_entity.id
_entity.type
_entity.pdbx_description
1 polymer ?
#
loop_
_entity_poly.entity_id
_entity_poly.type
_entity_poly.pdbx_seq_one_letter_code
_entity_poly.pdbx_strand_id
1 'polypeptide(L)'
;MVVARYFAAEQTALEALQAVQDSATRALGEFVEEQTGEDGLLADATNDKGTVTKASVKDRLKTIQDEPESDEEREALLRCLALIEAESNAGKAVKDAQAELDQKVLDHYAVLTEAGIKTLVVEDKWFASIRAALDSEVQRLTQQLAGRVKELEERYASPLPELEREVEEFSVKVEGHLKKMGLSL
;
A
#
# COMPACT_ATOMS: atom_id res chain seq x y z
N MET A 1 18.49 -10.39 5.85
CA MET A 1 19.91 -10.48 6.22
C MET A 1 20.59 -11.65 5.53
N VAL A 2 20.37 -12.90 5.95
CA VAL A 2 20.93 -14.08 5.25
C VAL A 2 20.31 -14.20 3.86
N VAL A 3 18.98 -14.15 3.76
CA VAL A 3 18.24 -14.13 2.48
C VAL A 3 18.75 -12.99 1.58
N ALA A 4 18.69 -11.75 2.07
CA ALA A 4 19.13 -10.58 1.32
C ALA A 4 20.59 -10.65 0.82
N ARG A 5 21.49 -11.34 1.52
CA ARG A 5 22.91 -11.43 1.14
C ARG A 5 23.23 -12.62 0.24
N TYR A 6 22.63 -13.79 0.49
CA TYR A 6 23.01 -15.04 -0.16
C TYR A 6 21.96 -15.61 -1.10
N PHE A 7 20.71 -15.18 -0.96
CA PHE A 7 19.55 -15.69 -1.70
C PHE A 7 18.71 -14.53 -2.28
N ALA A 8 19.38 -13.46 -2.71
CA ALA A 8 18.72 -12.28 -3.26
C ALA A 8 17.95 -12.62 -4.54
N ALA A 9 18.48 -13.51 -5.38
CA ALA A 9 17.82 -13.94 -6.62
C ALA A 9 16.53 -14.72 -6.32
N GLU A 10 16.58 -15.64 -5.35
CA GLU A 10 15.40 -16.39 -4.88
C GLU A 10 14.38 -15.47 -4.22
N GLN A 11 14.82 -14.47 -3.45
CA GLN A 11 13.94 -13.45 -2.88
C GLN A 11 13.22 -12.65 -3.99
N THR A 12 13.95 -12.18 -5.01
CA THR A 12 13.35 -11.47 -6.15
C THR A 12 12.39 -12.36 -6.94
N ALA A 13 12.71 -13.65 -7.12
CA ALA A 13 11.81 -14.60 -7.76
C ALA A 13 10.52 -14.81 -6.95
N LEU A 14 10.63 -14.90 -5.62
CA LEU A 14 9.47 -15.01 -4.73
C LEU A 14 8.61 -13.73 -4.77
N GLU A 15 9.22 -12.55 -4.75
CA GLU A 15 8.53 -11.26 -4.90
C GLU A 15 7.77 -11.18 -6.24
N ALA A 16 8.36 -11.68 -7.33
CA ALA A 16 7.68 -11.76 -8.63
C ALA A 16 6.47 -12.73 -8.59
N LEU A 17 6.60 -13.88 -7.93
CA LEU A 17 5.49 -14.82 -7.75
C LEU A 17 4.38 -14.24 -6.87
N GLN A 18 4.73 -13.49 -5.82
CA GLN A 18 3.76 -12.77 -4.98
C GLN A 18 3.01 -11.70 -5.79
N ALA A 19 3.70 -10.95 -6.65
CA ALA A 19 3.05 -10.00 -7.54
C ALA A 19 2.06 -10.68 -8.52
N VAL A 20 2.41 -11.88 -9.02
CA VAL A 20 1.51 -12.69 -9.85
C VAL A 20 0.30 -13.17 -9.04
N GLN A 21 0.52 -13.63 -7.80
CA GLN A 21 -0.56 -14.03 -6.90
C GLN A 21 -1.52 -12.86 -6.64
N ASP A 22 -0.99 -11.68 -6.27
CA ASP A 22 -1.79 -10.49 -6.02
C ASP A 22 -2.60 -10.09 -7.25
N SER A 23 -1.99 -10.16 -8.44
CA SER A 23 -2.70 -9.90 -9.70
C SER A 23 -3.81 -10.92 -9.96
N ALA A 24 -3.59 -12.21 -9.68
CA ALA A 24 -4.59 -13.25 -9.86
C ALA A 24 -5.74 -13.10 -8.86
N THR A 25 -5.44 -12.77 -7.60
CA THR A 25 -6.44 -12.47 -6.56
C THR A 25 -7.29 -11.26 -6.94
N ARG A 26 -6.68 -10.19 -7.45
CA ARG A 26 -7.42 -9.01 -7.94
C ARG A 26 -8.32 -9.36 -9.13
N ALA A 27 -7.78 -10.01 -10.15
CA ALA A 27 -8.54 -10.38 -11.34
C ALA A 27 -9.73 -11.28 -11.02
N LEU A 28 -9.57 -12.23 -10.07
CA LEU A 28 -10.66 -13.06 -9.58
C LEU A 28 -11.69 -12.22 -8.82
N GLY A 29 -11.25 -11.33 -7.93
CA GLY A 29 -12.12 -10.46 -7.14
C GLY A 29 -12.98 -9.53 -8.02
N GLU A 30 -12.34 -8.82 -8.95
CA GLU A 30 -13.00 -7.93 -9.92
C GLU A 30 -14.02 -8.70 -10.75
N PHE A 31 -13.65 -9.85 -11.30
CA PHE A 31 -14.56 -10.66 -12.11
C PHE A 31 -15.76 -11.19 -11.30
N VAL A 32 -15.53 -11.65 -10.06
CA VAL A 32 -16.62 -12.11 -9.20
C VAL A 32 -17.55 -10.96 -8.81
N GLU A 33 -17.02 -9.79 -8.47
CA GLU A 33 -17.82 -8.62 -8.12
C GLU A 33 -18.70 -8.15 -9.30
N GLU A 34 -18.13 -8.06 -10.50
CA GLU A 34 -18.86 -7.68 -11.72
C GLU A 34 -19.97 -8.68 -12.07
N GLN A 35 -19.74 -9.98 -11.86
CA GLN A 35 -20.61 -11.04 -12.35
C GLN A 35 -21.58 -11.59 -11.29
N THR A 36 -21.52 -11.13 -10.04
CA THR A 36 -22.44 -11.56 -8.95
C THR A 36 -23.53 -10.51 -8.63
N GLY A 37 -23.64 -9.44 -9.44
CA GLY A 37 -24.70 -8.43 -9.30
C GLY A 37 -26.12 -8.95 -9.63
N GLU A 38 -27.14 -8.09 -9.52
CA GLU A 38 -28.57 -8.46 -9.71
C GLU A 38 -28.91 -9.03 -11.10
N ASP A 39 -28.11 -8.71 -12.13
CA ASP A 39 -28.19 -9.29 -13.50
C ASP A 39 -26.94 -10.11 -13.85
N GLY A 40 -26.18 -10.56 -12.84
CA GLY A 40 -24.88 -11.18 -13.01
C GLY A 40 -24.93 -12.67 -13.38
N LEU A 41 -24.09 -13.08 -14.33
CA LEU A 41 -24.01 -14.47 -14.83
C LEU A 41 -23.49 -15.48 -13.78
N LEU A 42 -22.99 -15.01 -12.62
CA LEU A 42 -22.55 -15.86 -11.50
C LEU A 42 -23.49 -15.83 -10.29
N ALA A 43 -24.62 -15.12 -10.35
CA ALA A 43 -25.55 -15.00 -9.21
C ALA A 43 -26.00 -16.38 -8.68
N ASP A 44 -26.32 -17.29 -9.61
CA ASP A 44 -26.74 -18.68 -9.33
C ASP A 44 -25.58 -19.63 -9.00
N ALA A 45 -24.33 -19.16 -9.07
CA ALA A 45 -23.10 -19.94 -8.82
C ALA A 45 -22.46 -19.63 -7.46
N THR A 46 -23.25 -19.14 -6.51
CA THR A 46 -22.85 -18.89 -5.12
C THR A 46 -23.15 -20.09 -4.21
N ASN A 47 -22.42 -20.23 -3.11
CA ASN A 47 -22.75 -21.19 -2.06
C ASN A 47 -23.73 -20.61 -1.02
N ASP A 48 -24.10 -21.39 0.00
CA ASP A 48 -25.01 -20.97 1.10
C ASP A 48 -24.58 -19.68 1.85
N LYS A 49 -23.35 -19.20 1.61
CA LYS A 49 -22.79 -17.97 2.20
C LYS A 49 -22.67 -16.82 1.20
N GLY A 50 -23.21 -16.96 -0.01
CA GLY A 50 -23.11 -15.95 -1.07
C GLY A 50 -21.70 -15.82 -1.67
N THR A 51 -20.85 -16.85 -1.55
CA THR A 51 -19.48 -16.83 -2.10
C THR A 51 -19.35 -17.75 -3.30
N VAL A 52 -18.67 -17.28 -4.35
CA VAL A 52 -18.37 -18.08 -5.54
C VAL A 52 -17.17 -18.98 -5.24
N THR A 53 -17.34 -20.28 -5.37
CA THR A 53 -16.31 -21.29 -5.08
C THR A 53 -16.12 -22.22 -6.26
N LYS A 54 -14.97 -22.91 -6.31
CA LYS A 54 -14.72 -23.93 -7.34
C LYS A 54 -15.82 -24.99 -7.42
N ALA A 55 -16.41 -25.35 -6.27
CA ALA A 55 -17.49 -26.34 -6.21
C ALA A 55 -18.79 -25.77 -6.78
N SER A 56 -19.23 -24.60 -6.31
CA SER A 56 -20.48 -23.98 -6.76
C SER A 56 -20.49 -23.67 -8.26
N VAL A 57 -19.35 -23.20 -8.81
CA VAL A 57 -19.20 -22.99 -10.27
C VAL A 57 -19.32 -24.30 -11.05
N LYS A 58 -18.71 -25.38 -10.57
CA LYS A 58 -18.78 -26.70 -11.22
C LYS A 58 -20.16 -27.31 -11.16
N ASP A 59 -20.88 -27.11 -10.06
CA ASP A 59 -22.24 -27.62 -9.92
C ASP A 59 -23.20 -26.84 -10.82
N ARG A 60 -23.06 -25.52 -10.91
CA ARG A 60 -23.84 -24.71 -11.86
C ARG A 60 -23.58 -25.10 -13.32
N LEU A 61 -22.31 -25.29 -13.70
CA LEU A 61 -21.94 -25.76 -15.05
C LEU A 61 -22.59 -27.09 -15.44
N LYS A 62 -22.84 -27.99 -14.49
CA LYS A 62 -23.56 -29.25 -14.75
C LYS A 62 -25.05 -29.03 -14.92
N THR A 63 -25.64 -28.14 -14.13
CA THR A 63 -27.08 -27.82 -14.20
C THR A 63 -27.45 -27.24 -15.57
N ILE A 64 -26.63 -26.30 -16.08
CA ILE A 64 -26.91 -25.61 -17.36
C ILE A 64 -26.32 -26.35 -18.59
N GLN A 65 -25.83 -27.59 -18.43
CA GLN A 65 -25.10 -28.29 -19.47
C GLN A 65 -25.95 -28.57 -20.72
N ASP A 66 -27.23 -28.86 -20.54
CA ASP A 66 -28.17 -29.18 -21.62
C ASP A 66 -29.03 -27.97 -22.05
N GLU A 67 -28.75 -26.78 -21.51
CA GLU A 67 -29.47 -25.54 -21.81
C GLU A 67 -28.72 -24.71 -22.86
N PRO A 68 -29.18 -24.67 -24.12
CA PRO A 68 -28.50 -23.93 -25.19
C PRO A 68 -28.67 -22.39 -25.08
N GLU A 69 -29.63 -21.92 -24.27
CA GLU A 69 -29.84 -20.48 -24.03
C GLU A 69 -28.85 -19.91 -23.01
N SER A 70 -28.08 -20.78 -22.33
CA SER A 70 -27.18 -20.44 -21.22
C SER A 70 -25.70 -20.37 -21.65
N ASP A 71 -25.43 -20.17 -22.93
CA ASP A 71 -24.06 -20.14 -23.49
C ASP A 71 -23.19 -19.02 -22.90
N GLU A 72 -23.75 -17.82 -22.71
CA GLU A 72 -23.06 -16.68 -22.08
C GLU A 72 -22.72 -16.96 -20.61
N GLU A 73 -23.67 -17.56 -19.87
CA GLU A 73 -23.47 -17.96 -18.47
C GLU A 73 -22.36 -19.02 -18.36
N ARG A 74 -22.37 -20.00 -19.28
CA ARG A 74 -21.36 -21.05 -19.35
C ARG A 74 -19.97 -20.49 -19.60
N GLU A 75 -19.83 -19.52 -20.51
CA GLU A 75 -18.54 -18.86 -20.77
C GLU A 75 -18.05 -18.12 -19.52
N ALA A 76 -18.93 -17.38 -18.83
CA ALA A 76 -18.61 -16.69 -17.59
C ALA A 76 -18.17 -17.66 -16.48
N LEU A 77 -18.86 -18.79 -16.33
CA LEU A 77 -18.52 -19.84 -15.35
C LEU A 77 -17.19 -20.51 -15.66
N LEU A 78 -16.90 -20.81 -16.93
CA LEU A 78 -15.60 -21.37 -17.34
C LEU A 78 -14.46 -20.37 -17.09
N ARG A 79 -14.69 -19.09 -17.36
CA ARG A 79 -13.74 -18.02 -17.05
C ARG A 79 -13.52 -17.87 -15.55
N CYS A 80 -14.58 -17.92 -14.75
CA CYS A 80 -14.49 -17.93 -13.28
C CYS A 80 -13.63 -19.09 -12.79
N LEU A 81 -13.91 -20.30 -13.30
CA LEU A 81 -13.17 -21.51 -12.95
C LEU A 81 -11.68 -21.38 -13.28
N ALA A 82 -11.35 -20.84 -14.45
CA ALA A 82 -9.97 -20.59 -14.86
C ALA A 82 -9.27 -19.58 -13.93
N LEU A 83 -9.95 -18.51 -13.52
CA LEU A 83 -9.40 -17.51 -12.58
C LEU A 83 -9.18 -18.10 -11.19
N ILE A 84 -10.11 -18.91 -10.68
CA ILE A 84 -9.96 -19.63 -9.40
C ILE A 84 -8.76 -20.59 -9.45
N GLU A 85 -8.58 -21.29 -10.57
CA GLU A 85 -7.42 -22.17 -10.74
C GLU A 85 -6.11 -21.41 -10.86
N ALA A 86 -6.11 -20.26 -11.56
CA ALA A 86 -4.94 -19.39 -11.66
C ALA A 86 -4.52 -18.83 -10.29
N GLU A 87 -5.46 -18.31 -9.49
CA GLU A 87 -5.21 -17.82 -8.12
C GLU A 87 -4.66 -18.94 -7.23
N SER A 88 -5.29 -20.12 -7.28
CA SER A 88 -4.86 -21.26 -6.47
C SER A 88 -3.45 -21.74 -6.85
N ASN A 89 -3.14 -21.80 -8.15
CA ASN A 89 -1.82 -22.20 -8.64
C ASN A 89 -0.75 -21.16 -8.31
N ALA A 90 -1.05 -19.87 -8.42
CA ALA A 90 -0.14 -18.80 -8.01
C ALA A 90 0.15 -18.87 -6.50
N GLY A 91 -0.88 -19.06 -5.68
CA GLY A 91 -0.73 -19.23 -4.23
C GLY A 91 0.08 -20.48 -3.84
N LYS A 92 -0.03 -21.58 -4.60
CA LYS A 92 0.83 -22.76 -4.43
C LYS A 92 2.28 -22.46 -4.81
N ALA A 93 2.51 -21.82 -5.96
CA ALA A 93 3.85 -21.47 -6.40
C ALA A 93 4.59 -20.59 -5.37
N VAL A 94 3.90 -19.61 -4.76
CA VAL A 94 4.46 -18.79 -3.67
C VAL A 94 4.80 -19.65 -2.45
N LYS A 95 3.93 -20.56 -2.04
CA LYS A 95 4.18 -21.44 -0.88
C LYS A 95 5.37 -22.39 -1.13
N ASP A 96 5.43 -22.99 -2.30
CA ASP A 96 6.50 -23.93 -2.67
C ASP A 96 7.84 -23.19 -2.76
N ALA A 97 7.88 -22.01 -3.41
CA ALA A 97 9.08 -21.19 -3.50
C ALA A 97 9.55 -20.67 -2.12
N GLN A 98 8.61 -20.29 -1.24
CA GLN A 98 8.93 -19.90 0.13
C GLN A 98 9.53 -21.08 0.91
N ALA A 99 8.93 -22.27 0.82
CA ALA A 99 9.44 -23.46 1.50
C ALA A 99 10.83 -23.86 0.99
N GLU A 100 11.08 -23.75 -0.31
CA GLU A 100 12.40 -23.98 -0.90
C GLU A 100 13.43 -22.96 -0.39
N LEU A 101 13.07 -21.67 -0.35
CA LEU A 101 13.94 -20.62 0.18
C LEU A 101 14.25 -20.85 1.67
N ASP A 102 13.25 -21.20 2.48
CA ASP A 102 13.43 -21.48 3.90
C ASP A 102 14.38 -22.66 4.11
N GLN A 103 14.24 -23.73 3.31
CA GLN A 103 15.13 -24.87 3.37
C GLN A 103 16.57 -24.48 3.00
N LYS A 104 16.77 -23.72 1.91
CA LYS A 104 18.09 -23.22 1.51
C LYS A 104 18.73 -22.37 2.60
N VAL A 105 17.95 -21.52 3.26
CA VAL A 105 18.41 -20.68 4.38
C VAL A 105 18.84 -21.54 5.56
N LEU A 106 18.03 -22.56 5.92
CA LEU A 106 18.37 -23.51 6.98
C LEU A 106 19.68 -24.26 6.69
N ASP A 107 19.82 -24.77 5.47
CA ASP A 107 21.04 -25.47 5.04
C ASP A 107 22.27 -24.55 5.07
N HIS A 108 22.09 -23.27 4.72
CA HIS A 108 23.16 -22.29 4.75
C HIS A 108 23.65 -21.97 6.16
N TYR A 109 22.80 -22.04 7.18
CA TYR A 109 23.22 -21.84 8.56
C TYR A 109 24.26 -22.87 9.01
N ALA A 110 24.20 -24.11 8.50
CA ALA A 110 25.15 -25.16 8.87
C ALA A 110 26.58 -24.92 8.35
N VAL A 111 26.72 -24.14 7.26
CA VAL A 111 28.02 -23.85 6.63
C VAL A 111 28.56 -22.45 6.98
N LEU A 112 27.82 -21.70 7.79
CA LEU A 112 28.15 -20.32 8.12
C LEU A 112 29.37 -20.25 9.04
N THR A 113 30.42 -19.55 8.61
CA THR A 113 31.65 -19.37 9.39
C THR A 113 31.53 -18.20 10.36
N GLU A 114 32.36 -18.16 11.41
CA GLU A 114 32.41 -17.04 12.36
C GLU A 114 32.66 -15.69 11.65
N ALA A 115 33.54 -15.67 10.64
CA ALA A 115 33.79 -14.48 9.83
C ALA A 115 32.52 -14.05 9.09
N GLY A 116 31.80 -14.99 8.46
CA GLY A 116 30.52 -14.72 7.81
C GLY A 116 29.45 -14.20 8.77
N ILE A 117 29.39 -14.74 9.98
CA ILE A 117 28.49 -14.26 11.05
C ILE A 117 28.83 -12.83 11.45
N LYS A 118 30.10 -12.51 11.65
CA LYS A 118 30.55 -11.16 12.01
C LYS A 118 30.18 -10.14 10.93
N THR A 119 30.40 -10.48 9.66
CA THR A 119 29.99 -9.62 8.55
C THR A 119 28.48 -9.41 8.53
N LEU A 120 27.67 -10.48 8.65
CA LEU A 120 26.22 -10.35 8.72
C LEU A 120 25.79 -9.42 9.86
N VAL A 121 26.25 -9.67 11.09
CA VAL A 121 25.79 -8.91 12.25
C VAL A 121 26.29 -7.46 12.23
N VAL A 122 27.57 -7.25 11.97
CA VAL A 122 28.18 -5.92 12.09
C VAL A 122 27.83 -5.06 10.88
N GLU A 123 28.09 -5.56 9.66
CA GLU A 123 27.89 -4.79 8.43
C GLU A 123 26.42 -4.77 8.03
N ASP A 124 25.79 -5.93 7.90
CA ASP A 124 24.47 -6.02 7.30
C ASP A 124 23.34 -5.66 8.28
N LYS A 125 23.56 -5.79 9.61
CA LYS A 125 22.55 -5.42 10.62
C LYS A 125 22.83 -4.07 11.24
N TRP A 126 23.95 -3.96 11.95
CA TRP A 126 24.19 -2.85 12.86
C TRP A 126 24.54 -1.59 12.09
N PHE A 127 25.49 -1.66 11.16
CA PHE A 127 25.80 -0.50 10.31
C PHE A 127 24.60 -0.07 9.47
N ALA A 128 23.83 -1.00 8.90
CA ALA A 128 22.59 -0.67 8.19
C ALA A 128 21.58 0.07 9.09
N SER A 129 21.38 -0.42 10.32
CA SER A 129 20.45 0.18 11.28
C SER A 129 20.91 1.57 11.75
N ILE A 130 22.20 1.74 12.01
CA ILE A 130 22.80 3.02 12.42
C ILE A 130 22.68 4.04 11.29
N ARG A 131 22.94 3.64 10.04
CA ARG A 131 22.77 4.52 8.87
C ARG A 131 21.32 4.96 8.71
N ALA A 132 20.37 4.03 8.79
CA ALA A 132 18.95 4.36 8.70
C ALA A 132 18.50 5.32 9.82
N ALA A 133 18.99 5.12 11.04
CA ALA A 133 18.70 6.02 12.16
C ALA A 133 19.29 7.42 11.94
N LEU A 134 20.53 7.49 11.43
CA LEU A 134 21.17 8.76 11.09
C LEU A 134 20.40 9.50 10.01
N ASP A 135 20.02 8.82 8.92
CA ASP A 135 19.26 9.42 7.82
C ASP A 135 17.90 9.94 8.31
N SER A 136 17.21 9.16 9.15
CA SER A 136 15.96 9.58 9.79
C SER A 136 16.15 10.84 10.65
N GLU A 137 17.25 10.94 11.38
CA GLU A 137 17.52 12.09 12.24
C GLU A 137 17.85 13.34 11.41
N VAL A 138 18.60 13.19 10.31
CA VAL A 138 18.85 14.27 9.35
C VAL A 138 17.52 14.78 8.78
N GLN A 139 16.65 13.89 8.31
CA GLN A 139 15.32 14.27 7.79
C GLN A 139 14.48 14.99 8.84
N ARG A 140 14.50 14.50 10.09
CA ARG A 140 13.79 15.13 11.21
C ARG A 140 14.27 16.56 11.45
N LEU A 141 15.58 16.78 11.48
CA LEU A 141 16.17 18.11 11.66
C LEU A 141 15.86 19.04 10.49
N THR A 142 15.92 18.54 9.25
CA THR A 142 15.55 19.30 8.05
C THR A 142 14.10 19.76 8.11
N GLN A 143 13.18 18.85 8.46
CA GLN A 143 11.76 19.19 8.59
C GLN A 143 11.51 20.20 9.72
N GLN A 144 12.20 20.04 10.85
CA GLN A 144 12.11 20.98 11.96
C GLN A 144 12.62 22.38 11.57
N LEU A 145 13.73 22.45 10.82
CA LEU A 145 14.25 23.72 10.32
C LEU A 145 13.30 24.37 9.31
N ALA A 146 12.76 23.60 8.36
CA ALA A 146 11.77 24.09 7.41
C ALA A 146 10.53 24.65 8.12
N GLY A 147 10.05 23.97 9.16
CA GLY A 147 8.97 24.46 10.02
C GLY A 147 9.31 25.80 10.67
N ARG A 148 10.50 25.94 11.26
CA ARG A 148 10.94 27.21 11.86
C ARG A 148 11.08 28.34 10.85
N VAL A 149 11.54 28.04 9.64
CA VAL A 149 11.63 29.05 8.56
C VAL A 149 10.22 29.53 8.19
N LYS A 150 9.26 28.61 8.06
CA LYS A 150 7.86 28.96 7.80
C LYS A 150 7.24 29.79 8.94
N GLU A 151 7.47 29.41 10.19
CA GLU A 151 7.02 30.19 11.35
C GLU A 151 7.61 31.61 11.35
N LEU A 152 8.87 31.77 10.95
CA LEU A 152 9.50 33.09 10.82
C LEU A 152 8.89 33.87 9.67
N GLU A 153 8.68 33.25 8.52
CA GLU A 153 7.99 33.88 7.38
C GLU A 153 6.61 34.39 7.80
N GLU A 154 5.79 33.54 8.43
CA GLU A 154 4.45 33.90 8.90
C GLU A 154 4.50 35.04 9.94
N ARG A 155 5.42 34.97 10.91
CA ARG A 155 5.54 35.99 11.96
C ARG A 155 6.04 37.33 11.45
N TYR A 156 6.89 37.33 10.43
CA TYR A 156 7.46 38.55 9.84
C TYR A 156 6.78 38.94 8.52
N ALA A 157 5.69 38.27 8.13
CA ALA A 157 4.90 38.60 6.94
C ALA A 157 4.28 40.00 7.02
N SER A 158 3.95 40.46 8.23
CA SER A 158 3.52 41.83 8.52
C SER A 158 4.49 42.46 9.52
N PRO A 159 5.53 43.16 9.05
CA PRO A 159 6.49 43.83 9.92
C PRO A 159 5.80 44.76 10.91
N LEU A 160 6.25 44.77 12.16
CA LEU A 160 5.75 45.67 13.21
C LEU A 160 5.67 47.15 12.76
N PRO A 161 6.64 47.70 12.00
CA PRO A 161 6.53 49.08 11.50
C PRO A 161 5.36 49.33 10.54
N GLU A 162 4.93 48.32 9.77
CA GLU A 162 3.77 48.45 8.87
C GLU A 162 2.47 48.48 9.69
N LEU A 163 2.34 47.59 10.67
CA LEU A 163 1.22 47.58 11.61
C LEU A 163 1.14 48.87 12.43
N GLU A 164 2.27 49.40 12.90
CA GLU A 164 2.34 50.69 13.61
C GLU A 164 1.87 51.84 12.70
N ARG A 165 2.27 51.84 11.43
CA ARG A 165 1.82 52.84 10.45
C ARG A 165 0.33 52.77 10.17
N GLU A 166 -0.23 51.56 10.04
CA GLU A 166 -1.67 51.35 9.87
C GLU A 166 -2.46 51.81 11.09
N VAL A 167 -1.99 51.49 12.30
CA VAL A 167 -2.60 51.93 13.57
C VAL A 167 -2.61 53.44 13.67
N GLU A 168 -1.50 54.11 13.33
CA GLU A 168 -1.43 55.58 13.31
C GLU A 168 -2.44 56.16 12.31
N GLU A 169 -2.49 55.62 11.09
CA GLU A 169 -3.41 56.09 10.05
C GLU A 169 -4.88 55.92 10.48
N PHE A 170 -5.24 54.77 11.05
CA PHE A 170 -6.58 54.54 11.55
C PHE A 170 -6.91 55.38 12.79
N SER A 171 -5.95 55.62 13.68
CA SER A 171 -6.14 56.48 14.85
C SER A 171 -6.46 57.91 14.44
N VAL A 172 -5.73 58.48 13.47
CA VAL A 172 -6.02 59.81 12.91
C VAL A 172 -7.43 59.87 12.30
N LYS A 173 -7.86 58.82 11.59
CA LYS A 173 -9.22 58.75 11.04
C LYS A 173 -10.27 58.74 12.14
N VAL A 174 -10.10 57.90 13.17
CA VAL A 174 -11.02 57.78 14.31
C VAL A 174 -11.11 59.10 15.07
N GLU A 175 -9.98 59.75 15.38
CA GLU A 175 -9.98 61.07 16.00
C GLU A 175 -10.74 62.11 15.17
N GLY A 176 -10.55 62.09 13.84
CA GLY A 176 -11.30 62.94 12.91
C GLY A 176 -12.81 62.68 12.96
N HIS A 177 -13.22 61.41 13.08
CA HIS A 177 -14.63 61.04 13.22
C HIS A 177 -15.22 61.43 14.58
N LEU A 178 -14.48 61.23 15.67
CA LEU A 178 -14.89 61.62 17.03
C LEU A 178 -15.08 63.14 17.14
N LYS A 179 -14.16 63.92 16.58
CA LYS A 179 -14.30 65.40 16.47
C LYS A 179 -15.56 65.80 15.70
N LYS A 180 -15.88 65.12 14.60
CA LYS A 180 -17.13 65.36 13.84
C LYS A 180 -18.38 65.00 14.64
N MET A 181 -18.29 64.04 15.56
CA MET A 181 -19.37 63.64 16.47
C MET A 181 -19.48 64.53 17.72
N GLY A 182 -18.62 65.54 17.88
CA GLY A 182 -18.63 66.45 19.03
C GLY A 182 -18.04 65.86 20.31
N LEU A 183 -17.39 64.70 20.21
CA LEU A 183 -16.64 64.09 21.30
C LEU A 183 -15.16 64.50 21.14
N SER A 184 -14.70 65.47 21.92
CA SER A 184 -13.28 65.81 21.99
C SER A 184 -12.60 64.98 23.07
N LEU A 185 -11.52 64.26 22.70
CA LEU A 185 -10.43 63.94 23.62
C LEU A 185 -9.52 65.16 23.77
#